data_AF-A0A1T3WHP7-F1
#
_entry.id   AF-A0A1T3WHP7-F1
#
_cell.length_a   1.000
_cell.length_b   1.000
_cell.length_c   1.000
_cell.angle_alpha   90.00
_cell.angle_beta   90.00
_cell.angle_gamma   90.00
#
_symmetry.space_group_name_H-M   'P 1'
#
loop_
_entity.id
_entity.type
_entity.pdbx_description
1 polymer ?
#
loop_
_entity_poly.entity_id
_entity_poly.type
_entity_poly.pdbx_seq_one_letter_code
_entity_poly.pdbx_strand_id
1 'polypeptide(L)'
;MTDYPFDLGAYCRVITTSSPEAQGWFDRGLNWTYGYNHEEADACFKQALRYDPDCAMAHWGVAYVIGPNYNKPWELFDEKEIQTTLAESKRACATARANMAGASPVEQALIGALELRYRCDGDLDELNKWSHEYADAMRGVHRSFGEDPDVAALFAESLMNLTPWTMWDPRTGEPTADAKTAECQAVLENAIGRNRDAARPPHPGLWHLYIHLMEMSGQPEAALRVGDELRRLVPDSGHLAHMPTHIDVLCGHYQDVVDWNHIGIEKDVKYWEYAGAHNFYSNYRVHNYHFKLYGAMLLGQFAPAMEAVRTMHATIPDELVYIDSPPMADFLEGYKSIGTHALVRFGRWQDLIDDPLPADPELFCMTAAMNYYGKGIAHAALKQHDLAAEAQRAFERVAATVPDTRRLHTVTCQQILGVAREML
;
A
#
# COMPACT_ATOMS: atom_id res chain seq x y z
N MET A 1 -9.05 3.60 -30.56
CA MET A 1 -8.17 3.89 -29.40
C MET A 1 -8.95 4.77 -28.45
N THR A 2 -9.49 4.17 -27.39
CA THR A 2 -9.93 4.93 -26.21
C THR A 2 -8.68 5.57 -25.61
N ASP A 3 -8.65 6.90 -25.54
CA ASP A 3 -7.52 7.66 -25.02
C ASP A 3 -7.44 7.44 -23.50
N TYR A 4 -6.63 6.45 -23.10
CA TYR A 4 -6.43 6.12 -21.69
C TYR A 4 -5.46 7.14 -21.11
N PRO A 5 -5.83 7.91 -20.07
CA PRO A 5 -5.10 9.12 -19.71
C PRO A 5 -3.80 8.87 -18.95
N PHE A 6 -3.45 7.61 -18.66
CA PHE A 6 -2.28 7.23 -17.88
C PHE A 6 -1.21 6.53 -18.72
N ASP A 7 0.03 6.99 -18.59
CA ASP A 7 1.25 6.34 -19.04
C ASP A 7 1.78 5.41 -17.94
N LEU A 8 1.63 4.10 -18.16
CA LEU A 8 2.07 3.05 -17.24
C LEU A 8 3.41 2.44 -17.64
N GLY A 9 4.13 3.07 -18.56
CA GLY A 9 5.39 2.56 -19.08
C GLY A 9 5.19 1.44 -20.10
N ALA A 10 6.33 0.84 -20.50
CA ALA A 10 6.38 -0.09 -21.62
C ALA A 10 6.36 -1.57 -21.21
N TYR A 11 6.26 -1.87 -19.91
CA TYR A 11 6.24 -3.25 -19.44
C TYR A 11 4.96 -3.95 -19.93
N CYS A 12 5.12 -5.13 -20.52
CA CYS A 12 4.02 -5.92 -21.06
C CYS A 12 4.27 -7.41 -20.80
N ARG A 13 3.18 -8.16 -20.67
CA ARG A 13 3.19 -9.62 -20.59
C ARG A 13 2.35 -10.15 -21.75
N VAL A 14 2.98 -10.83 -22.69
CA VAL A 14 2.26 -11.49 -23.78
C VAL A 14 1.33 -12.55 -23.19
N ILE A 15 0.03 -12.40 -23.46
CA ILE A 15 -1.01 -13.35 -23.04
C ILE A 15 -1.67 -14.03 -24.24
N THR A 16 -2.27 -15.19 -24.01
CA THR A 16 -3.11 -15.84 -25.03
C THR A 16 -4.41 -15.05 -25.25
N THR A 17 -4.40 -14.23 -26.30
CA THR A 17 -5.56 -13.54 -26.85
C THR A 17 -5.33 -13.28 -28.33
N SER A 18 -6.42 -13.16 -29.10
CA SER A 18 -6.37 -12.72 -30.50
C SER A 18 -6.67 -11.23 -30.68
N SER A 19 -7.07 -10.53 -29.60
CA SER A 19 -7.38 -9.10 -29.63
C SER A 19 -6.18 -8.27 -29.14
N PRO A 20 -5.58 -7.43 -30.01
CA PRO A 20 -4.56 -6.48 -29.60
C PRO A 20 -5.07 -5.49 -28.54
N GLU A 21 -6.35 -5.13 -28.60
CA GLU A 21 -6.97 -4.27 -27.59
C GLU A 21 -7.05 -4.96 -26.22
N ALA A 22 -7.43 -6.24 -26.18
CA ALA A 22 -7.44 -7.01 -24.93
C ALA A 22 -6.03 -7.13 -24.32
N GLN A 23 -5.02 -7.41 -25.15
CA GLN A 23 -3.60 -7.41 -24.73
C GLN A 23 -3.20 -6.07 -24.10
N GLY A 24 -3.48 -4.96 -24.79
CA GLY A 24 -3.12 -3.62 -24.28
C GLY A 24 -3.83 -3.24 -22.98
N TRP A 25 -5.09 -3.65 -22.79
CA TRP A 25 -5.81 -3.45 -21.53
C TRP A 25 -5.34 -4.38 -20.41
N PHE A 26 -4.95 -5.61 -20.74
CA PHE A 26 -4.32 -6.53 -19.78
C PHE A 26 -2.99 -5.97 -19.28
N ASP A 27 -2.13 -5.46 -20.17
CA ASP A 27 -0.84 -4.86 -19.80
C ASP A 27 -1.04 -3.66 -18.86
N ARG A 28 -2.06 -2.84 -19.09
CA ARG A 28 -2.41 -1.74 -18.17
C ARG A 28 -2.86 -2.26 -16.81
N GLY A 29 -3.73 -3.27 -16.80
CA GLY A 29 -4.17 -3.92 -15.57
C GLY A 29 -3.00 -4.47 -14.77
N LEU A 30 -2.08 -5.17 -15.43
CA LEU A 30 -0.89 -5.74 -14.79
C LEU A 30 0.04 -4.66 -14.20
N ASN A 31 0.28 -3.56 -14.92
CA ASN A 31 1.10 -2.46 -14.40
C ASN A 31 0.45 -1.75 -13.21
N TRP A 32 -0.89 -1.60 -13.20
CA TRP A 32 -1.60 -1.09 -12.02
C TRP A 32 -1.62 -2.06 -10.86
N THR A 33 -1.68 -3.37 -11.12
CA THR A 33 -1.47 -4.41 -10.11
C THR A 33 -0.12 -4.23 -9.44
N TYR A 34 0.96 -4.11 -10.22
CA TYR A 34 2.28 -3.83 -9.65
C TYR A 34 2.39 -2.43 -9.03
N GLY A 35 1.54 -1.48 -9.42
CA GLY A 35 1.42 -0.19 -8.74
C GLY A 35 0.54 -0.20 -7.49
N TYR A 36 0.01 -1.36 -7.08
CA TYR A 36 -1.00 -1.52 -6.02
C TYR A 36 -2.25 -0.63 -6.14
N ASN A 37 -2.56 -0.14 -7.35
CA ASN A 37 -3.87 0.45 -7.63
C ASN A 37 -4.83 -0.64 -8.13
N HIS A 38 -5.30 -1.46 -7.19
CA HIS A 38 -6.07 -2.66 -7.47
C HIS A 38 -7.45 -2.36 -8.10
N GLU A 39 -8.09 -1.24 -7.74
CA GLU A 39 -9.38 -0.83 -8.30
C GLU A 39 -9.25 -0.45 -9.79
N GLU A 40 -8.22 0.32 -10.17
CA GLU A 40 -7.97 0.65 -11.57
C GLU A 40 -7.46 -0.57 -12.37
N ALA A 41 -6.70 -1.47 -11.72
CA ALA A 41 -6.30 -2.74 -12.32
C ALA A 41 -7.51 -3.60 -12.68
N ASP A 42 -8.48 -3.75 -11.77
CA ASP A 42 -9.75 -4.46 -12.02
C ASP A 42 -10.52 -3.83 -13.18
N ALA A 43 -10.64 -2.49 -13.19
CA ALA A 43 -11.27 -1.77 -14.30
C ALA A 43 -10.59 -2.06 -15.65
N CYS A 44 -9.25 -2.10 -15.68
CA CYS A 44 -8.48 -2.44 -16.87
C CYS A 44 -8.70 -3.89 -17.32
N PHE A 45 -8.70 -4.86 -16.40
CA PHE A 45 -8.97 -6.27 -16.76
C PHE A 45 -10.40 -6.46 -17.26
N LYS A 46 -11.39 -5.83 -16.63
CA LYS A 46 -12.78 -5.82 -17.11
C LYS A 46 -12.91 -5.16 -18.47
N GLN A 47 -12.12 -4.13 -18.75
CA GLN A 47 -12.07 -3.52 -20.07
C GLN A 47 -11.42 -4.44 -21.11
N ALA A 48 -10.38 -5.21 -20.76
CA ALA A 48 -9.82 -6.25 -21.64
C ALA A 48 -10.89 -7.30 -22.01
N LEU A 49 -11.70 -7.72 -21.03
CA LEU A 49 -12.81 -8.67 -21.23
C LEU A 49 -13.94 -8.13 -22.13
N ARG A 50 -14.05 -6.81 -22.33
CA ARG A 50 -14.98 -6.25 -23.32
C ARG A 50 -14.51 -6.46 -24.75
N TYR A 51 -13.20 -6.61 -24.97
CA TYR A 51 -12.61 -6.88 -26.28
C TYR A 51 -12.42 -8.37 -26.55
N ASP A 52 -12.10 -9.14 -25.51
CA ASP A 52 -11.99 -10.60 -25.58
C ASP A 52 -12.64 -11.23 -24.33
N PRO A 53 -13.95 -11.55 -24.38
CA PRO A 53 -14.67 -12.15 -23.25
C PRO A 53 -14.12 -13.52 -22.82
N ASP A 54 -13.41 -14.21 -23.71
CA ASP A 54 -12.85 -15.53 -23.47
C ASP A 54 -11.38 -15.47 -23.04
N CYS A 55 -10.81 -14.27 -22.85
CA CYS A 55 -9.43 -14.09 -22.38
C CYS A 55 -9.26 -14.61 -20.95
N ALA A 56 -8.70 -15.82 -20.82
CA ALA A 56 -8.53 -16.50 -19.54
C ALA A 56 -7.68 -15.69 -18.55
N MET A 57 -6.63 -15.02 -19.02
CA MET A 57 -5.76 -14.21 -18.17
C MET A 57 -6.42 -12.91 -17.67
N ALA A 58 -7.32 -12.31 -18.45
CA ALA A 58 -8.06 -11.14 -17.96
C ALA A 58 -9.05 -11.53 -16.84
N HIS A 59 -9.71 -12.70 -16.93
CA HIS A 59 -10.50 -13.25 -15.82
C HIS A 59 -9.63 -13.57 -14.59
N TRP A 60 -8.43 -14.14 -14.80
CA TRP A 60 -7.45 -14.32 -13.72
C TRP A 60 -7.08 -12.99 -13.06
N GLY A 61 -6.84 -11.94 -13.86
CA GLY A 61 -6.49 -10.61 -13.38
C GLY A 61 -7.56 -10.01 -12.46
N VAL A 62 -8.84 -10.11 -12.86
CA VAL A 62 -9.98 -9.71 -12.01
C VAL A 62 -9.97 -10.45 -10.68
N ALA A 63 -9.82 -11.78 -10.69
CA ALA A 63 -9.78 -12.56 -9.45
C ALA A 63 -8.57 -12.25 -8.57
N TYR A 64 -7.44 -11.89 -9.18
CA TYR A 64 -6.18 -11.61 -8.51
C TYR A 64 -6.26 -10.33 -7.68
N VAL A 65 -6.67 -9.22 -8.31
CA VAL A 65 -6.52 -7.88 -7.72
C VAL A 65 -7.54 -7.54 -6.64
N ILE A 66 -8.69 -8.20 -6.62
CA ILE A 66 -9.72 -7.96 -5.59
C ILE A 66 -9.47 -8.74 -4.29
N GLY A 67 -8.49 -9.65 -4.29
CA GLY A 67 -8.06 -10.40 -3.12
C GLY A 67 -7.11 -9.64 -2.20
N PRO A 68 -6.60 -10.29 -1.14
CA PRO A 68 -5.65 -9.65 -0.26
C PRO A 68 -4.29 -9.46 -0.92
N ASN A 69 -3.57 -8.47 -0.43
CA ASN A 69 -2.21 -8.15 -0.81
C ASN A 69 -1.40 -7.80 0.44
N TYR A 70 -0.12 -7.47 0.27
CA TYR A 70 0.80 -7.20 1.39
C TYR A 70 0.32 -6.05 2.30
N ASN A 71 -0.40 -5.07 1.76
CA ASN A 71 -0.89 -3.90 2.49
C ASN A 71 -2.32 -4.04 3.01
N LYS A 72 -3.09 -4.98 2.46
CA LYS A 72 -4.45 -5.31 2.90
C LYS A 72 -4.60 -6.83 2.98
N PRO A 73 -4.18 -7.48 4.08
CA PRO A 73 -4.45 -8.89 4.31
C PRO A 73 -5.90 -9.13 4.73
N TRP A 74 -6.34 -10.39 4.81
CA TRP A 74 -7.74 -10.75 5.09
C TRP A 74 -8.28 -10.18 6.40
N GLU A 75 -7.41 -10.01 7.40
CA GLU A 75 -7.72 -9.41 8.70
C GLU A 75 -8.23 -7.95 8.59
N LEU A 76 -7.98 -7.28 7.46
CA LEU A 76 -8.39 -5.90 7.18
C LEU A 76 -9.61 -5.83 6.24
N PHE A 77 -10.23 -6.95 5.88
CA PHE A 77 -11.49 -6.98 5.14
C PHE A 77 -12.64 -7.12 6.13
N ASP A 78 -13.67 -6.30 5.98
CA ASP A 78 -14.91 -6.50 6.72
C ASP A 78 -15.71 -7.71 6.16
N GLU A 79 -16.72 -8.17 6.90
CA GLU A 79 -17.51 -9.35 6.51
C GLU A 79 -18.17 -9.20 5.13
N LYS A 80 -18.65 -7.99 4.80
CA LYS A 80 -19.32 -7.71 3.53
C LYS A 80 -18.31 -7.69 2.38
N GLU A 81 -17.12 -7.15 2.60
CA GLU A 81 -16.01 -7.20 1.65
C GLU A 81 -15.59 -8.64 1.38
N ILE A 82 -15.38 -9.46 2.43
CA ILE A 82 -15.04 -10.88 2.28
C ILE A 82 -16.08 -11.59 1.40
N GLN A 83 -17.37 -11.44 1.69
CA GLN A 83 -18.45 -12.08 0.93
C GLN A 83 -18.42 -11.64 -0.55
N THR A 84 -18.24 -10.34 -0.80
CA THR A 84 -18.23 -9.79 -2.17
C THR A 84 -17.01 -10.27 -2.94
N THR A 85 -15.81 -10.16 -2.34
CA THR A 85 -14.54 -10.62 -2.91
C THR A 85 -14.59 -12.11 -3.23
N LEU A 86 -15.03 -12.96 -2.30
CA LEU A 86 -15.10 -14.41 -2.55
C LEU A 86 -16.09 -14.74 -3.68
N ALA A 87 -17.25 -14.10 -3.72
CA ALA A 87 -18.24 -14.34 -4.76
C ALA A 87 -17.73 -13.95 -6.16
N GLU A 88 -17.02 -12.83 -6.28
CA GLU A 88 -16.45 -12.37 -7.54
C GLU A 88 -15.21 -13.17 -7.94
N SER A 89 -14.26 -13.39 -7.03
CA SER A 89 -13.04 -14.15 -7.30
C SER A 89 -13.35 -15.59 -7.72
N LYS A 90 -14.28 -16.28 -7.04
CA LYS A 90 -14.71 -17.65 -7.43
C LYS A 90 -15.26 -17.70 -8.85
N ARG A 91 -16.08 -16.70 -9.23
CA ARG A 91 -16.68 -16.62 -10.56
C ARG A 91 -15.64 -16.36 -11.64
N ALA A 92 -14.75 -15.41 -11.38
CA ALA A 92 -13.67 -15.05 -12.29
C ALA A 92 -12.68 -16.22 -12.47
N CYS A 93 -12.28 -16.88 -11.38
CA CYS A 93 -11.48 -18.11 -11.40
C CYS A 93 -12.14 -19.23 -12.22
N ALA A 94 -13.41 -19.53 -11.98
CA ALA A 94 -14.13 -20.57 -12.72
C ALA A 94 -14.19 -20.26 -14.23
N THR A 95 -14.35 -18.99 -14.59
CA THR A 95 -14.38 -18.55 -15.99
C THR A 95 -13.00 -18.61 -16.63
N ALA A 96 -11.95 -18.19 -15.91
CA ALA A 96 -10.56 -18.34 -16.34
C ALA A 96 -10.23 -19.81 -16.64
N ARG A 97 -10.58 -20.73 -15.72
CA ARG A 97 -10.38 -22.17 -15.92
C ARG A 97 -11.17 -22.73 -17.10
N ALA A 98 -12.42 -22.29 -17.30
CA ALA A 98 -13.23 -22.74 -18.43
C ALA A 98 -12.60 -22.35 -19.78
N ASN A 99 -11.89 -21.22 -19.83
CA ASN A 99 -11.31 -20.67 -21.05
C ASN A 99 -9.81 -20.95 -21.23
N MET A 100 -9.15 -21.64 -20.29
CA MET A 100 -7.69 -21.83 -20.32
C MET A 100 -7.20 -22.93 -21.28
N ALA A 101 -8.07 -23.69 -21.94
CA ALA A 101 -7.66 -24.85 -22.76
C ALA A 101 -6.72 -24.48 -23.92
N GLY A 102 -6.81 -23.25 -24.44
CA GLY A 102 -5.90 -22.71 -25.46
C GLY A 102 -4.76 -21.86 -24.90
N ALA A 103 -4.76 -21.57 -23.60
CA ALA A 103 -3.79 -20.72 -22.92
C ALA A 103 -2.40 -21.36 -22.89
N SER A 104 -1.36 -20.55 -22.75
CA SER A 104 0.01 -21.06 -22.64
C SER A 104 0.21 -21.88 -21.36
N PRO A 105 1.20 -22.80 -21.30
CA PRO A 105 1.40 -23.63 -20.11
C PRO A 105 1.61 -22.82 -18.81
N VAL A 106 2.26 -21.65 -18.89
CA VAL A 106 2.46 -20.78 -17.73
C VAL A 106 1.16 -20.11 -17.29
N GLU A 107 0.31 -19.70 -18.22
CA GLU A 107 -1.01 -19.13 -17.93
C GLU A 107 -1.92 -20.16 -17.25
N GLN A 108 -1.98 -21.38 -17.79
CA GLN A 108 -2.74 -22.48 -17.17
C GLN A 108 -2.26 -22.76 -15.74
N ALA A 109 -0.95 -22.70 -15.49
CA ALA A 109 -0.37 -22.92 -14.18
C ALA A 109 -0.72 -21.79 -13.19
N LEU A 110 -0.66 -20.52 -13.64
CA LEU A 110 -1.06 -19.35 -12.83
C LEU A 110 -2.55 -19.37 -12.48
N ILE A 111 -3.41 -19.71 -13.45
CA ILE A 111 -4.86 -19.88 -13.24
C ILE A 111 -5.12 -20.97 -12.22
N GLY A 112 -4.52 -22.15 -12.41
CA GLY A 112 -4.69 -23.29 -11.51
C GLY A 112 -4.20 -23.02 -10.08
N ALA A 113 -3.15 -22.22 -9.91
CA ALA A 113 -2.68 -21.82 -8.59
C ALA A 113 -3.68 -20.87 -7.91
N LEU A 114 -4.12 -19.81 -8.59
CA LEU A 114 -4.99 -18.79 -7.99
C LEU A 114 -6.33 -19.35 -7.50
N GLU A 115 -6.86 -20.37 -8.18
CA GLU A 115 -8.10 -21.05 -7.76
C GLU A 115 -8.04 -21.65 -6.36
N LEU A 116 -6.84 -21.99 -5.87
CA LEU A 116 -6.66 -22.51 -4.52
C LEU A 116 -6.85 -21.44 -3.44
N ARG A 117 -6.71 -20.15 -3.82
CA ARG A 117 -6.94 -19.01 -2.93
C ARG A 117 -8.43 -18.75 -2.66
N TYR A 118 -9.32 -19.22 -3.56
CA TYR A 118 -10.75 -18.91 -3.54
C TYR A 118 -11.60 -20.17 -3.78
N ARG A 119 -11.67 -21.07 -2.78
CA ARG A 119 -12.36 -22.36 -2.94
C ARG A 119 -13.87 -22.27 -2.69
N CYS A 120 -14.26 -21.77 -1.52
CA CYS A 120 -15.64 -21.66 -1.10
C CYS A 120 -15.84 -20.40 -0.24
N ASP A 121 -17.00 -20.26 0.39
CA ASP A 121 -17.13 -19.32 1.50
C ASP A 121 -16.39 -19.91 2.70
N GLY A 122 -15.74 -19.07 3.50
CA GLY A 122 -15.00 -19.54 4.66
C GLY A 122 -14.72 -18.43 5.67
N ASP A 123 -14.38 -18.83 6.89
CA ASP A 123 -13.92 -17.92 7.94
C ASP A 123 -12.45 -17.51 7.74
N LEU A 124 -11.96 -16.61 8.59
CA LEU A 124 -10.60 -16.08 8.48
C LEU A 124 -9.51 -17.17 8.52
N ASP A 125 -9.71 -18.23 9.32
CA ASP A 125 -8.76 -19.33 9.42
C ASP A 125 -8.72 -20.13 8.10
N GLU A 126 -9.87 -20.38 7.48
CA GLU A 126 -9.97 -21.01 6.17
C GLU A 126 -9.34 -20.14 5.06
N LEU A 127 -9.60 -18.83 5.08
CA LEU A 127 -9.01 -17.88 4.14
C LEU A 127 -7.48 -17.85 4.23
N ASN A 128 -6.94 -17.84 5.46
CA ASN A 128 -5.50 -17.88 5.69
C ASN A 128 -4.88 -19.22 5.27
N LYS A 129 -5.58 -20.33 5.50
CA LYS A 129 -5.17 -21.64 4.99
C LYS A 129 -5.11 -21.66 3.46
N TRP A 130 -6.08 -21.07 2.77
CA TRP A 130 -6.06 -21.00 1.29
C TRP A 130 -4.96 -20.11 0.75
N SER A 131 -4.60 -19.03 1.45
CA SER A 131 -3.41 -18.23 1.11
C SER A 131 -2.12 -19.07 1.19
N HIS A 132 -2.00 -19.96 2.18
CA HIS A 132 -0.87 -20.90 2.26
C HIS A 132 -0.88 -21.91 1.10
N GLU A 133 -2.03 -22.50 0.80
CA GLU A 133 -2.17 -23.43 -0.34
C GLU A 133 -1.85 -22.76 -1.68
N TYR A 134 -2.25 -21.50 -1.87
CA TYR A 134 -1.90 -20.69 -3.02
C TYR A 134 -0.38 -20.46 -3.12
N ALA A 135 0.27 -20.06 -2.03
CA ALA A 135 1.72 -19.88 -2.00
C ALA A 135 2.49 -21.18 -2.29
N ASP A 136 2.02 -22.31 -1.76
CA ASP A 136 2.59 -23.64 -2.04
C ASP A 136 2.43 -24.04 -3.50
N ALA A 137 1.29 -23.72 -4.12
CA ALA A 137 1.07 -23.94 -5.54
C ALA A 137 1.94 -23.02 -6.41
N MET A 138 2.06 -21.74 -6.05
CA MET A 138 2.95 -20.80 -6.72
C MET A 138 4.42 -21.21 -6.62
N ARG A 139 4.84 -21.88 -5.52
CA ARG A 139 6.17 -22.51 -5.44
C ARG A 139 6.34 -23.58 -6.50
N GLY A 140 5.29 -24.36 -6.79
CA GLY A 140 5.25 -25.30 -7.91
C GLY A 140 5.37 -24.62 -9.28
N VAL A 141 4.61 -23.55 -9.49
CA VAL A 141 4.64 -22.76 -10.73
C VAL A 141 6.03 -22.17 -10.94
N HIS A 142 6.65 -21.57 -9.92
CA HIS A 142 8.01 -21.03 -9.99
C HIS A 142 9.07 -22.11 -10.25
N ARG A 143 8.92 -23.34 -9.74
CA ARG A 143 9.83 -24.45 -10.12
C ARG A 143 9.75 -24.80 -11.60
N SER A 144 8.57 -24.71 -12.21
CA SER A 144 8.35 -25.04 -13.62
C SER A 144 8.69 -23.89 -14.57
N PHE A 145 8.51 -22.65 -14.14
CA PHE A 145 8.61 -21.44 -14.97
C PHE A 145 9.50 -20.36 -14.34
N GLY A 146 10.49 -20.72 -13.53
CA GLY A 146 11.25 -19.76 -12.71
C GLY A 146 12.15 -18.78 -13.46
N GLU A 147 12.23 -18.87 -14.79
CA GLU A 147 12.87 -17.88 -15.68
C GLU A 147 11.91 -16.75 -16.11
N ASP A 148 10.60 -16.93 -15.87
CA ASP A 148 9.56 -15.92 -16.12
C ASP A 148 9.55 -14.92 -14.94
N PRO A 149 9.81 -13.62 -15.19
CA PRO A 149 9.92 -12.63 -14.13
C PRO A 149 8.58 -12.31 -13.46
N ASP A 150 7.44 -12.41 -14.17
CA ASP A 150 6.13 -12.23 -13.56
C ASP A 150 5.83 -13.39 -12.60
N VAL A 151 6.19 -14.62 -12.97
CA VAL A 151 6.03 -15.81 -12.10
C VAL A 151 6.86 -15.65 -10.82
N ALA A 152 8.09 -15.16 -10.93
CA ALA A 152 8.94 -14.89 -9.77
C ALA A 152 8.35 -13.78 -8.88
N ALA A 153 7.81 -12.70 -9.46
CA ALA A 153 7.16 -11.63 -8.72
C ALA A 153 5.90 -12.15 -7.98
N LEU A 154 4.99 -12.82 -8.69
CA LEU A 154 3.75 -13.35 -8.13
C LEU A 154 4.02 -14.41 -7.04
N PHE A 155 5.07 -15.23 -7.21
CA PHE A 155 5.47 -16.18 -6.17
C PHE A 155 6.05 -15.46 -4.94
N ALA A 156 6.94 -14.49 -5.13
CA ALA A 156 7.48 -13.70 -4.02
C ALA A 156 6.35 -12.99 -3.24
N GLU A 157 5.40 -12.36 -3.93
CA GLU A 157 4.23 -11.73 -3.30
C GLU A 157 3.39 -12.75 -2.53
N SER A 158 3.16 -13.95 -3.09
CA SER A 158 2.41 -15.00 -2.40
C SER A 158 3.06 -15.43 -1.08
N LEU A 159 4.40 -15.42 -1.00
CA LEU A 159 5.15 -15.70 0.25
C LEU A 159 5.04 -14.54 1.23
N MET A 160 5.16 -13.30 0.74
CA MET A 160 5.06 -12.09 1.58
C MET A 160 3.67 -11.97 2.22
N ASN A 161 2.62 -12.34 1.49
CA ASN A 161 1.25 -12.31 1.96
C ASN A 161 0.92 -13.34 3.06
N LEU A 162 1.82 -14.29 3.35
CA LEU A 162 1.65 -15.22 4.49
C LEU A 162 1.97 -14.54 5.84
N THR A 163 2.87 -13.57 5.81
CA THR A 163 3.38 -12.85 6.99
C THR A 163 3.53 -11.36 6.66
N PRO A 164 2.42 -10.68 6.29
CA PRO A 164 2.45 -9.28 5.89
C PRO A 164 3.02 -8.43 7.03
N TRP A 165 3.94 -7.52 6.70
CA TRP A 165 4.64 -6.64 7.66
C TRP A 165 5.41 -7.35 8.78
N THR A 166 5.61 -8.67 8.68
CA THR A 166 6.30 -9.48 9.69
C THR A 166 7.43 -10.32 9.10
N MET A 167 7.94 -9.93 7.92
CA MET A 167 9.06 -10.61 7.26
C MET A 167 10.38 -10.51 8.06
N TRP A 168 10.58 -9.39 8.76
CA TRP A 168 11.76 -9.12 9.57
C TRP A 168 11.33 -8.67 10.97
N ASP A 169 12.12 -9.02 11.98
CA ASP A 169 11.98 -8.42 13.31
C ASP A 169 12.68 -7.06 13.33
N PRO A 170 11.97 -5.93 13.49
CA PRO A 170 12.55 -4.61 13.42
C PRO A 170 13.53 -4.30 14.57
N ARG A 171 13.54 -5.10 15.65
CA ARG A 171 14.49 -4.92 16.77
C ARG A 171 15.82 -5.61 16.53
N THR A 172 15.79 -6.76 15.87
CA THR A 172 17.00 -7.58 15.66
C THR A 172 17.55 -7.47 14.24
N GLY A 173 16.69 -7.12 13.27
CA GLY A 173 17.02 -7.14 11.84
C GLY A 173 17.06 -8.55 11.23
N GLU A 174 16.70 -9.57 12.01
CA GLU A 174 16.68 -10.97 11.58
C GLU A 174 15.32 -11.37 10.98
N PRO A 175 15.27 -12.38 10.08
CA PRO A 175 14.02 -12.96 9.63
C PRO A 175 13.18 -13.48 10.80
N THR A 176 11.87 -13.24 10.78
CA THR A 176 10.98 -13.87 11.77
C THR A 176 10.85 -15.37 11.50
N ALA A 177 10.63 -16.16 12.56
CA ALA A 177 10.72 -17.63 12.48
C ALA A 177 9.71 -18.28 11.50
N ASP A 178 8.51 -17.71 11.39
CA ASP A 178 7.44 -18.25 10.54
C ASP A 178 7.44 -17.67 9.12
N ALA A 179 8.12 -16.55 8.90
CA ALA A 179 8.19 -15.90 7.61
C ALA A 179 9.07 -16.67 6.62
N LYS A 180 8.71 -16.61 5.35
CA LYS A 180 9.48 -17.19 4.24
C LYS A 180 10.50 -16.20 3.68
N THR A 181 11.07 -15.36 4.54
CA THR A 181 11.93 -14.21 4.17
C THR A 181 13.15 -14.62 3.36
N ALA A 182 13.92 -15.61 3.82
CA ALA A 182 15.10 -16.05 3.08
C ALA A 182 14.76 -16.66 1.71
N GLU A 183 13.64 -17.39 1.61
CA GLU A 183 13.16 -17.93 0.33
C GLU A 183 12.72 -16.79 -0.61
N CYS A 184 11.92 -15.86 -0.10
CA CYS A 184 11.43 -14.70 -0.84
C CYS A 184 12.59 -13.82 -1.35
N GLN A 185 13.57 -13.54 -0.49
CA GLN A 185 14.78 -12.78 -0.83
C GLN A 185 15.55 -13.49 -1.95
N ALA A 186 15.80 -14.79 -1.82
CA ALA A 186 16.50 -15.55 -2.84
C ALA A 186 15.75 -15.57 -4.18
N VAL A 187 14.42 -15.66 -4.19
CA VAL A 187 13.61 -15.60 -5.41
C VAL A 187 13.79 -14.25 -6.10
N LEU A 188 13.61 -13.16 -5.36
CA LEU A 188 13.69 -11.79 -5.89
C LEU A 188 15.09 -11.45 -6.38
N GLU A 189 16.14 -11.71 -5.59
CA GLU A 189 17.52 -11.41 -5.96
C GLU A 189 17.96 -12.20 -7.20
N ASN A 190 17.62 -13.49 -7.28
CA ASN A 190 17.94 -14.30 -8.46
C ASN A 190 17.18 -13.84 -9.71
N ALA A 191 15.92 -13.41 -9.58
CA ALA A 191 15.13 -12.90 -10.70
C ALA A 191 15.65 -11.52 -11.17
N ILE A 192 15.96 -10.62 -10.24
CA ILE A 192 16.58 -9.31 -10.51
C ILE A 192 17.94 -9.48 -11.19
N GLY A 193 18.78 -10.39 -10.69
CA GLY A 193 20.08 -10.72 -11.26
C GLY A 193 19.96 -11.19 -12.72
N ARG A 194 19.12 -12.21 -12.96
CA ARG A 194 18.86 -12.72 -14.32
C ARG A 194 18.29 -11.66 -15.25
N ASN A 195 17.39 -10.81 -14.77
CA ASN A 195 16.83 -9.71 -15.57
C ASN A 195 17.92 -8.72 -16.01
N ARG A 196 18.83 -8.36 -15.09
CA ARG A 196 19.99 -7.49 -15.39
C ARG A 196 21.00 -8.17 -16.31
N ASP A 197 21.34 -9.44 -16.09
CA ASP A 197 22.28 -10.20 -16.91
C ASP A 197 21.78 -10.34 -18.36
N ALA A 198 20.47 -10.49 -18.54
CA ALA A 198 19.82 -10.49 -19.84
C ALA A 198 19.65 -9.08 -20.46
N ALA A 199 20.14 -8.03 -19.81
CA ALA A 199 19.99 -6.62 -20.19
C ALA A 199 18.53 -6.22 -20.47
N ARG A 200 17.59 -6.82 -19.74
CA ARG A 200 16.16 -6.48 -19.84
C ARG A 200 15.88 -5.18 -19.06
N PRO A 201 14.88 -4.38 -19.48
CA PRO A 201 14.40 -3.26 -18.65
C PRO A 201 14.03 -3.74 -17.24
N PRO A 202 14.16 -2.86 -16.22
CA PRO A 202 13.67 -3.17 -14.87
C PRO A 202 12.22 -3.65 -14.89
N HIS A 203 11.90 -4.63 -14.04
CA HIS A 203 10.56 -5.20 -13.96
C HIS A 203 9.80 -4.57 -12.79
N PRO A 204 8.61 -3.98 -13.00
CA PRO A 204 7.89 -3.23 -11.95
C PRO A 204 7.57 -4.07 -10.72
N GLY A 205 6.96 -5.25 -10.88
CA GLY A 205 6.64 -6.15 -9.75
C GLY A 205 7.86 -6.62 -8.94
N LEU A 206 8.88 -7.20 -9.59
CA LEU A 206 10.11 -7.63 -8.91
C LEU A 206 10.80 -6.50 -8.12
N TRP A 207 10.93 -5.31 -8.72
CA TRP A 207 11.61 -4.18 -8.08
C TRP A 207 10.79 -3.64 -6.90
N HIS A 208 9.47 -3.52 -7.08
CA HIS A 208 8.54 -3.11 -6.04
C HIS A 208 8.57 -4.05 -4.83
N LEU A 209 8.40 -5.36 -5.06
CA LEU A 209 8.36 -6.35 -3.99
C LEU A 209 9.70 -6.48 -3.25
N TYR A 210 10.83 -6.30 -3.96
CA TYR A 210 12.14 -6.29 -3.30
C TYR A 210 12.30 -5.10 -2.36
N ILE A 211 11.78 -3.92 -2.70
CA ILE A 211 11.78 -2.78 -1.78
C ILE A 211 10.92 -3.08 -0.55
N HIS A 212 9.70 -3.60 -0.74
CA HIS A 212 8.83 -4.02 0.39
C HIS A 212 9.44 -5.11 1.25
N LEU A 213 10.23 -6.01 0.67
CA LEU A 213 10.94 -7.02 1.44
C LEU A 213 12.05 -6.37 2.26
N MET A 214 12.82 -5.45 1.68
CA MET A 214 14.05 -4.93 2.31
C MET A 214 13.81 -3.76 3.28
N GLU A 215 12.68 -3.06 3.22
CA GLU A 215 12.39 -1.89 4.06
C GLU A 215 12.37 -2.15 5.58
N MET A 216 12.19 -3.40 6.03
CA MET A 216 12.31 -3.74 7.46
C MET A 216 13.52 -4.61 7.78
N SER A 217 14.38 -4.87 6.78
CA SER A 217 15.57 -5.69 6.96
C SER A 217 16.64 -4.95 7.78
N GLY A 218 17.62 -5.69 8.31
CA GLY A 218 18.81 -5.11 8.92
C GLY A 218 19.78 -4.44 7.94
N GLN A 219 19.55 -4.54 6.62
CA GLN A 219 20.41 -4.00 5.55
C GLN A 219 19.56 -3.39 4.41
N PRO A 220 18.72 -2.38 4.69
CA PRO A 220 17.83 -1.79 3.68
C PRO A 220 18.60 -1.18 2.51
N GLU A 221 19.86 -0.76 2.71
CA GLU A 221 20.71 -0.17 1.67
C GLU A 221 20.95 -1.08 0.46
N ALA A 222 20.79 -2.40 0.62
CA ALA A 222 20.86 -3.36 -0.48
C ALA A 222 19.81 -3.10 -1.57
N ALA A 223 18.72 -2.39 -1.25
CA ALA A 223 17.65 -2.03 -2.19
C ALA A 223 17.80 -0.63 -2.82
N LEU A 224 18.82 0.17 -2.46
CA LEU A 224 18.97 1.53 -3.01
C LEU A 224 19.01 1.56 -4.54
N ARG A 225 19.82 0.69 -5.16
CA ARG A 225 19.91 0.60 -6.62
C ARG A 225 18.58 0.19 -7.27
N VAL A 226 17.85 -0.73 -6.62
CA VAL A 226 16.51 -1.12 -7.08
C VAL A 226 15.56 0.07 -6.99
N GLY A 227 15.63 0.85 -5.90
CA GLY A 227 14.88 2.09 -5.74
C GLY A 227 15.13 3.11 -6.85
N ASP A 228 16.39 3.32 -7.23
CA ASP A 228 16.77 4.22 -8.33
C ASP A 228 16.22 3.79 -9.69
N GLU A 229 16.20 2.48 -9.94
CA GLU A 229 15.68 1.89 -11.17
C GLU A 229 14.15 1.90 -11.22
N LEU A 230 13.45 1.86 -10.07
CA LEU A 230 11.97 1.79 -10.00
C LEU A 230 11.28 3.16 -10.15
N ARG A 231 11.79 4.22 -9.50
CA ARG A 231 11.06 5.49 -9.30
C ARG A 231 10.52 6.20 -10.56
N ARG A 232 11.04 5.85 -11.75
CA ARG A 232 10.62 6.39 -13.06
C ARG A 232 10.03 5.34 -14.01
N LEU A 233 9.91 4.09 -13.57
CA LEU A 233 9.61 2.95 -14.45
C LEU A 233 8.16 2.95 -14.93
N VAL A 234 7.22 3.31 -14.06
CA VAL A 234 5.78 3.41 -14.34
C VAL A 234 5.37 4.87 -14.12
N PRO A 235 5.38 5.71 -15.19
CA PRO A 235 5.35 7.16 -15.07
C PRO A 235 4.19 7.72 -14.26
N ASP A 236 2.97 7.22 -14.46
CA ASP A 236 1.78 7.71 -13.74
C ASP A 236 1.40 6.89 -12.49
N SER A 237 2.26 5.97 -12.03
CA SER A 237 2.05 5.31 -10.73
C SER A 237 2.65 6.15 -9.60
N GLY A 238 1.78 6.77 -8.79
CA GLY A 238 2.18 7.51 -7.60
C GLY A 238 2.83 6.61 -6.55
N HIS A 239 2.26 5.44 -6.31
CA HIS A 239 2.81 4.45 -5.38
C HIS A 239 4.22 3.98 -5.78
N LEU A 240 4.47 3.64 -7.05
CA LEU A 240 5.81 3.19 -7.46
C LEU A 240 6.87 4.30 -7.46
N ALA A 241 6.46 5.57 -7.61
CA ALA A 241 7.35 6.71 -7.39
C ALA A 241 7.74 6.84 -5.92
N HIS A 242 6.79 6.57 -5.03
CA HIS A 242 6.94 6.62 -3.58
C HIS A 242 7.75 5.46 -3.01
N MET A 243 7.59 4.25 -3.54
CA MET A 243 8.17 3.03 -2.94
C MET A 243 9.66 3.13 -2.57
N PRO A 244 10.56 3.65 -3.42
CA PRO A 244 11.98 3.81 -3.06
C PRO A 244 12.23 4.65 -1.80
N THR A 245 11.30 5.54 -1.45
CA THR A 245 11.44 6.42 -0.30
C THR A 245 11.36 5.69 1.04
N HIS A 246 10.82 4.46 1.07
CA HIS A 246 10.92 3.54 2.20
C HIS A 246 12.37 3.16 2.51
N ILE A 247 13.24 3.02 1.50
CA ILE A 247 14.67 2.79 1.68
C ILE A 247 15.38 4.11 1.97
N ASP A 248 15.06 5.17 1.23
CA ASP A 248 15.71 6.48 1.36
C ASP A 248 15.60 7.02 2.79
N VAL A 249 14.44 6.90 3.45
CA VAL A 249 14.26 7.38 4.83
C VAL A 249 15.12 6.62 5.83
N LEU A 250 15.32 5.32 5.63
CA LEU A 250 16.15 4.47 6.50
C LEU A 250 17.65 4.71 6.28
N CYS A 251 18.04 5.04 5.05
CA CYS A 251 19.42 5.36 4.68
C CYS A 251 19.78 6.84 4.88
N GLY A 252 18.85 7.66 5.37
CA GLY A 252 19.09 9.09 5.64
C GLY A 252 19.06 10.01 4.42
N HIS A 253 18.56 9.53 3.27
CA HIS A 253 18.38 10.30 2.04
C HIS A 253 17.08 11.12 2.09
N TYR A 254 16.92 11.96 3.12
CA TYR A 254 15.65 12.65 3.38
C TYR A 254 15.22 13.61 2.26
N GLN A 255 16.16 14.15 1.47
CA GLN A 255 15.81 14.98 0.32
C GLN A 255 15.12 14.16 -0.77
N ASP A 256 15.60 12.94 -1.04
CA ASP A 256 14.93 12.02 -1.96
C ASP A 256 13.54 11.62 -1.43
N VAL A 257 13.38 11.46 -0.11
CA VAL A 257 12.05 11.24 0.50
C VAL A 257 11.10 12.38 0.14
N VAL A 258 11.51 13.64 0.31
CA VAL A 258 10.65 14.79 -0.02
C VAL A 258 10.35 14.86 -1.52
N ASP A 259 11.37 14.74 -2.37
CA ASP A 259 11.24 14.95 -3.81
C ASP A 259 10.40 13.85 -4.48
N TRP A 260 10.62 12.58 -4.13
CA TRP A 260 9.91 11.47 -4.75
C TRP A 260 8.50 11.28 -4.22
N ASN A 261 8.24 11.69 -2.98
CA ASN A 261 6.86 11.79 -2.51
C ASN A 261 6.13 12.98 -3.13
N HIS A 262 6.80 14.10 -3.40
CA HIS A 262 6.21 15.20 -4.16
C HIS A 262 5.78 14.72 -5.56
N ILE A 263 6.67 14.04 -6.28
CA ILE A 263 6.38 13.43 -7.58
C ILE A 263 5.25 12.38 -7.48
N GLY A 264 5.26 11.54 -6.44
CA GLY A 264 4.18 10.58 -6.18
C GLY A 264 2.82 11.25 -5.98
N ILE A 265 2.77 12.33 -5.19
CA ILE A 265 1.59 13.14 -4.95
C ILE A 265 1.06 13.76 -6.25
N GLU A 266 1.91 14.30 -7.12
CA GLU A 266 1.47 14.87 -8.40
C GLU A 266 0.73 13.83 -9.28
N LYS A 267 1.26 12.60 -9.32
CA LYS A 267 0.63 11.48 -10.04
C LYS A 267 -0.69 11.05 -9.39
N ASP A 268 -0.72 11.01 -8.06
CA ASP A 268 -1.92 10.66 -7.30
C ASP A 268 -3.01 11.72 -7.42
N VAL A 269 -2.66 12.99 -7.55
CA VAL A 269 -3.61 14.09 -7.83
C VAL A 269 -4.22 13.90 -9.21
N LYS A 270 -3.43 13.55 -10.23
CA LYS A 270 -3.96 13.20 -11.56
C LYS A 270 -4.96 12.04 -11.48
N TYR A 271 -4.65 10.98 -10.72
CA TYR A 271 -5.61 9.88 -10.53
C TYR A 271 -6.86 10.31 -9.74
N TRP A 272 -6.70 11.14 -8.72
CA TRP A 272 -7.81 11.71 -7.95
C TRP A 272 -8.74 12.58 -8.80
N GLU A 273 -8.22 13.37 -9.74
CA GLU A 273 -9.03 14.15 -10.69
C GLU A 273 -9.85 13.25 -11.62
N TYR A 274 -9.34 12.05 -11.94
CA TYR A 274 -9.99 11.06 -12.79
C TYR A 274 -11.02 10.21 -12.04
N ALA A 275 -10.66 9.63 -10.90
CA ALA A 275 -11.45 8.65 -10.16
C ALA A 275 -12.19 9.22 -8.93
N GLY A 276 -11.90 10.46 -8.54
CA GLY A 276 -12.37 11.06 -7.30
C GLY A 276 -11.65 10.56 -6.04
N ALA A 277 -12.16 10.96 -4.88
CA ALA A 277 -11.60 10.59 -3.57
C ALA A 277 -12.19 9.30 -2.96
N HIS A 278 -13.37 8.86 -3.39
CA HIS A 278 -14.14 7.80 -2.71
C HIS A 278 -13.72 6.41 -3.19
N ASN A 279 -12.48 6.04 -2.90
CA ASN A 279 -11.86 4.78 -3.30
C ASN A 279 -10.80 4.35 -2.28
N PHE A 280 -10.53 3.04 -2.21
CA PHE A 280 -9.57 2.51 -1.25
C PHE A 280 -8.13 2.94 -1.59
N TYR A 281 -7.84 3.24 -2.86
CA TYR A 281 -6.53 3.77 -3.27
C TYR A 281 -6.12 5.05 -2.53
N SER A 282 -7.06 5.79 -1.95
CA SER A 282 -6.80 6.90 -1.02
C SER A 282 -5.88 6.55 0.16
N ASN A 283 -5.87 5.29 0.62
CA ASN A 283 -4.94 4.81 1.65
C ASN A 283 -3.48 4.76 1.16
N TYR A 284 -3.27 4.58 -0.14
CA TYR A 284 -1.92 4.66 -0.75
C TYR A 284 -1.54 6.13 -0.97
N ARG A 285 -2.49 6.95 -1.44
CA ARG A 285 -2.26 8.40 -1.64
C ARG A 285 -1.89 9.12 -0.35
N VAL A 286 -2.59 8.83 0.77
CA VAL A 286 -2.33 9.46 2.07
C VAL A 286 -0.90 9.19 2.57
N HIS A 287 -0.37 8.01 2.24
CA HIS A 287 0.95 7.57 2.67
C HIS A 287 2.08 8.36 2.00
N ASN A 288 1.87 8.83 0.77
CA ASN A 288 2.82 9.72 0.09
C ASN A 288 2.95 11.07 0.82
N TYR A 289 1.84 11.64 1.30
CA TYR A 289 1.86 12.87 2.11
C TYR A 289 2.54 12.64 3.45
N HIS A 290 2.29 11.50 4.08
CA HIS A 290 2.91 11.12 5.35
C HIS A 290 4.45 11.09 5.24
N PHE A 291 4.98 10.44 4.20
CA PHE A 291 6.42 10.39 3.98
C PHE A 291 7.02 11.76 3.61
N LYS A 292 6.36 12.54 2.73
CA LYS A 292 6.80 13.92 2.41
C LYS A 292 6.91 14.76 3.68
N LEU A 293 5.89 14.68 4.55
CA LEU A 293 5.88 15.38 5.83
C LEU A 293 7.06 14.95 6.71
N TYR A 294 7.27 13.64 6.88
CA TYR A 294 8.34 13.12 7.75
C TYR A 294 9.74 13.48 7.24
N GLY A 295 9.98 13.32 5.94
CA GLY A 295 11.22 13.75 5.28
C GLY A 295 11.47 15.25 5.47
N ALA A 296 10.44 16.08 5.28
CA ALA A 296 10.53 17.53 5.47
C ALA A 296 10.83 17.91 6.93
N MET A 297 10.26 17.21 7.92
CA MET A 297 10.57 17.42 9.34
C MET A 297 12.03 17.09 9.69
N LEU A 298 12.60 16.04 9.07
CA LEU A 298 13.99 15.63 9.27
C LEU A 298 14.98 16.60 8.61
N LEU A 299 14.61 17.19 7.48
CA LEU A 299 15.38 18.23 6.79
C LEU A 299 15.23 19.63 7.42
N GLY A 300 14.32 19.81 8.38
CA GLY A 300 14.02 21.14 8.93
C GLY A 300 13.28 22.06 7.95
N GLN A 301 12.50 21.50 7.02
CA GLN A 301 11.77 22.22 6.00
C GLN A 301 10.29 22.41 6.37
N PHE A 302 9.97 23.50 7.08
CA PHE A 302 8.59 23.78 7.53
C PHE A 302 7.57 23.94 6.39
N ALA A 303 7.94 24.66 5.33
CA ALA A 303 7.02 24.94 4.23
C ALA A 303 6.58 23.67 3.47
N PRO A 304 7.49 22.78 3.02
CA PRO A 304 7.13 21.47 2.46
C PRO A 304 6.33 20.57 3.41
N ALA A 305 6.67 20.58 4.72
CA ALA A 305 5.93 19.82 5.73
C ALA A 305 4.45 20.24 5.78
N MET A 306 4.18 21.53 5.91
CA MET A 306 2.81 22.04 5.98
C MET A 306 2.09 22.01 4.62
N GLU A 307 2.83 22.06 3.52
CA GLU A 307 2.25 21.82 2.19
C GLU A 307 1.70 20.40 2.09
N ALA A 308 2.46 19.38 2.53
CA ALA A 308 1.99 18.00 2.56
C ALA A 308 0.70 17.84 3.39
N VAL A 309 0.66 18.44 4.58
CA VAL A 309 -0.55 18.44 5.45
C VAL A 309 -1.73 19.08 4.73
N ARG A 310 -1.59 20.30 4.20
CA ARG A 310 -2.71 21.00 3.54
C ARG A 310 -3.25 20.23 2.33
N THR A 311 -2.36 19.71 1.48
CA THR A 311 -2.77 18.99 0.27
C THR A 311 -3.38 17.63 0.60
N MET A 312 -2.90 16.95 1.66
CA MET A 312 -3.54 15.73 2.19
C MET A 312 -4.99 16.02 2.61
N HIS A 313 -5.23 17.05 3.42
CA HIS A 313 -6.60 17.40 3.84
C HIS A 313 -7.49 17.82 2.65
N ALA A 314 -6.92 18.42 1.60
CA ALA A 314 -7.68 18.81 0.40
C ALA A 314 -8.07 17.63 -0.50
N THR A 315 -7.29 16.54 -0.52
CA THR A 315 -7.48 15.41 -1.45
C THR A 315 -7.96 14.12 -0.78
N ILE A 316 -7.97 14.11 0.56
CA ILE A 316 -8.54 13.09 1.44
C ILE A 316 -9.64 13.79 2.26
N PRO A 317 -10.86 13.96 1.72
CA PRO A 317 -11.90 14.74 2.37
C PRO A 317 -12.53 13.97 3.54
N ASP A 318 -13.21 14.66 4.46
CA ASP A 318 -13.73 14.03 5.69
C ASP A 318 -14.82 13.00 5.39
N GLU A 319 -15.59 13.18 4.32
CA GLU A 319 -16.62 12.25 3.84
C GLU A 319 -16.06 10.84 3.61
N LEU A 320 -14.77 10.72 3.27
CA LEU A 320 -14.10 9.43 3.12
C LEU A 320 -13.93 8.73 4.47
N VAL A 321 -13.65 9.48 5.54
CA VAL A 321 -13.50 8.97 6.91
C VAL A 321 -14.84 8.48 7.48
N TYR A 322 -15.96 9.07 7.01
CA TYR A 322 -17.33 8.66 7.39
C TYR A 322 -17.81 7.35 6.74
N ILE A 323 -17.02 6.71 5.87
CA ILE A 323 -17.42 5.43 5.27
C ILE A 323 -17.23 4.29 6.30
N ASP A 324 -18.32 3.57 6.58
CA ASP A 324 -18.35 2.46 7.53
C ASP A 324 -17.88 1.11 6.95
N SER A 325 -17.94 0.93 5.62
CA SER A 325 -17.58 -0.33 4.94
C SER A 325 -16.93 -0.05 3.57
N PRO A 326 -15.61 -0.30 3.41
CA PRO A 326 -14.66 -0.63 4.49
C PRO A 326 -14.64 0.47 5.57
N PRO A 327 -14.26 0.16 6.82
CA PRO A 327 -14.24 1.13 7.92
C PRO A 327 -13.10 2.13 7.73
N MET A 328 -13.29 3.12 6.85
CA MET A 328 -12.23 4.03 6.39
C MET A 328 -11.63 4.87 7.52
N ALA A 329 -12.41 5.10 8.57
CA ALA A 329 -11.96 5.76 9.78
C ALA A 329 -10.77 5.03 10.43
N ASP A 330 -10.75 3.69 10.38
CA ASP A 330 -9.66 2.87 10.90
C ASP A 330 -8.35 3.02 10.11
N PHE A 331 -8.43 3.38 8.84
CA PHE A 331 -7.26 3.51 7.97
C PHE A 331 -6.75 4.95 7.81
N LEU A 332 -7.65 5.94 7.82
CA LEU A 332 -7.31 7.31 7.39
C LEU A 332 -7.26 8.34 8.52
N GLU A 333 -8.02 8.14 9.59
CA GLU A 333 -8.19 9.18 10.60
C GLU A 333 -6.90 9.47 11.36
N GLY A 334 -6.06 8.45 11.59
CA GLY A 334 -4.73 8.64 12.17
C GLY A 334 -3.86 9.59 11.36
N TYR A 335 -3.91 9.51 10.03
CA TYR A 335 -3.14 10.40 9.14
C TYR A 335 -3.61 11.85 9.23
N LYS A 336 -4.89 12.13 9.48
CA LYS A 336 -5.40 13.51 9.66
C LYS A 336 -4.75 14.23 10.83
N SER A 337 -4.22 13.50 11.80
CA SER A 337 -3.62 14.05 13.03
C SER A 337 -2.15 14.48 12.89
N ILE A 338 -1.45 14.03 11.83
CA ILE A 338 0.04 14.10 11.75
C ILE A 338 0.59 15.52 11.65
N GLY A 339 -0.22 16.50 11.23
CA GLY A 339 0.16 17.91 11.18
C GLY A 339 0.60 18.46 12.53
N THR A 340 0.06 17.91 13.63
CA THR A 340 0.45 18.24 15.00
C THR A 340 1.96 18.08 15.21
N HIS A 341 2.56 16.99 14.72
CA HIS A 341 3.99 16.74 14.87
C HIS A 341 4.84 17.75 14.11
N ALA A 342 4.38 18.21 12.94
CA ALA A 342 5.05 19.28 12.20
C ALA A 342 5.12 20.55 13.06
N LEU A 343 3.98 20.97 13.60
CA LEU A 343 3.91 22.18 14.42
C LEU A 343 4.77 22.08 15.69
N VAL A 344 4.77 20.90 16.36
CA VAL A 344 5.65 20.63 17.50
C VAL A 344 7.12 20.72 17.09
N ARG A 345 7.53 20.02 16.01
CA ARG A 345 8.92 19.95 15.53
C ARG A 345 9.49 21.34 15.23
N PHE A 346 8.67 22.22 14.68
CA PHE A 346 9.06 23.56 14.26
C PHE A 346 8.76 24.66 15.28
N GLY A 347 8.34 24.29 16.51
CA GLY A 347 8.10 25.23 17.59
C GLY A 347 6.96 26.22 17.33
N ARG A 348 5.94 25.81 16.58
CA ARG A 348 4.77 26.61 16.26
C ARG A 348 3.74 26.54 17.39
N TRP A 349 4.15 27.01 18.57
CA TRP A 349 3.36 26.88 19.80
C TRP A 349 2.01 27.58 19.72
N GLN A 350 1.98 28.80 19.18
CA GLN A 350 0.73 29.54 19.05
C GLN A 350 -0.21 28.84 18.05
N ASP A 351 0.31 28.36 16.92
CA ASP A 351 -0.49 27.58 15.96
C ASP A 351 -1.11 26.34 16.61
N LEU A 352 -0.39 25.60 17.46
CA LEU A 352 -0.93 24.45 18.21
C LEU A 352 -2.04 24.85 19.19
N ILE A 353 -1.87 25.98 19.87
CA ILE A 353 -2.88 26.53 20.80
C ILE A 353 -4.13 26.96 20.03
N ASP A 354 -3.97 27.51 18.84
CA ASP A 354 -5.06 28.01 18.01
C ASP A 354 -5.70 26.92 17.12
N ASP A 355 -5.05 25.77 16.96
CA ASP A 355 -5.54 24.67 16.13
C ASP A 355 -6.91 24.17 16.65
N PRO A 356 -8.00 24.31 15.89
CA PRO A 356 -9.32 23.95 16.38
C PRO A 356 -9.43 22.43 16.56
N LEU A 357 -10.24 22.02 17.52
CA LEU A 357 -10.68 20.62 17.61
C LEU A 357 -11.53 20.27 16.38
N PRO A 358 -11.56 18.99 15.96
CA PRO A 358 -12.44 18.56 14.88
C PRO A 358 -13.91 18.81 15.23
N ALA A 359 -14.73 19.08 14.22
CA ALA A 359 -16.16 19.32 14.40
C ALA A 359 -16.91 18.10 14.97
N ASP A 360 -16.42 16.90 14.66
CA ASP A 360 -16.91 15.62 15.17
C ASP A 360 -15.77 14.89 15.92
N PRO A 361 -15.56 15.23 17.21
CA PRO A 361 -14.48 14.63 17.99
C PRO A 361 -14.73 13.16 18.38
N GLU A 362 -15.94 12.63 18.15
CA GLU A 362 -16.24 11.22 18.37
C GLU A 362 -15.67 10.38 17.22
N LEU A 363 -15.91 10.77 15.96
CA LEU A 363 -15.32 10.08 14.81
C LEU A 363 -13.83 10.40 14.64
N PHE A 364 -13.44 11.66 14.85
CA PHE A 364 -12.07 12.17 14.74
C PHE A 364 -11.34 12.16 16.09
N CYS A 365 -11.55 11.09 16.86
CA CYS A 365 -11.02 10.93 18.20
C CYS A 365 -9.49 10.95 18.30
N MET A 366 -8.76 10.34 17.35
CA MET A 366 -7.30 10.40 17.28
C MET A 366 -6.83 11.82 16.94
N THR A 367 -7.50 12.49 16.01
CA THR A 367 -7.19 13.89 15.67
C THR A 367 -7.41 14.81 16.88
N ALA A 368 -8.54 14.68 17.57
CA ALA A 368 -8.84 15.44 18.78
C ALA A 368 -7.82 15.17 19.91
N ALA A 369 -7.44 13.91 20.13
CA ALA A 369 -6.40 13.56 21.09
C ALA A 369 -5.08 14.24 20.73
N MET A 370 -4.64 14.16 19.47
CA MET A 370 -3.40 14.80 19.03
C MET A 370 -3.46 16.33 19.12
N ASN A 371 -4.61 16.98 18.86
CA ASN A 371 -4.73 18.42 19.09
C ASN A 371 -4.50 18.76 20.57
N TYR A 372 -5.10 18.01 21.52
CA TYR A 372 -4.87 18.24 22.95
C TYR A 372 -3.42 17.97 23.36
N TYR A 373 -2.80 16.92 22.83
CA TYR A 373 -1.37 16.66 23.01
C TYR A 373 -0.53 17.86 22.54
N GLY A 374 -0.79 18.34 21.32
CA GLY A 374 -0.11 19.50 20.74
C GLY A 374 -0.26 20.77 21.59
N LYS A 375 -1.49 21.06 22.06
CA LYS A 375 -1.78 22.16 22.98
C LYS A 375 -1.03 22.01 24.30
N GLY A 376 -0.97 20.80 24.86
CA GLY A 376 -0.25 20.51 26.09
C GLY A 376 1.24 20.80 25.98
N ILE A 377 1.88 20.31 24.92
CA ILE A 377 3.30 20.60 24.63
C ILE A 377 3.53 22.10 24.43
N ALA A 378 2.66 22.78 23.68
CA ALA A 378 2.77 24.20 23.42
C ALA A 378 2.65 25.05 24.70
N HIS A 379 1.64 24.79 25.54
CA HIS A 379 1.47 25.48 26.82
C HIS A 379 2.66 25.22 27.75
N ALA A 380 3.16 23.98 27.81
CA ALA A 380 4.33 23.64 28.62
C ALA A 380 5.58 24.42 28.15
N ALA A 381 5.84 24.45 26.84
CA ALA A 381 6.95 25.20 26.23
C ALA A 381 6.88 26.71 26.52
N LEU A 382 5.65 27.26 26.58
CA LEU A 382 5.37 28.66 26.93
C LEU A 382 5.29 28.92 28.45
N LYS A 383 5.58 27.92 29.29
CA LYS A 383 5.54 28.00 30.77
C LYS A 383 4.14 28.31 31.33
N GLN A 384 3.10 27.93 30.61
CA GLN A 384 1.70 28.06 31.00
C GLN A 384 1.24 26.75 31.67
N HIS A 385 1.84 26.42 32.81
CA HIS A 385 1.75 25.09 33.42
C HIS A 385 0.32 24.64 33.76
N ASP A 386 -0.55 25.56 34.19
CA ASP A 386 -1.95 25.22 34.50
C ASP A 386 -2.73 24.81 33.24
N LEU A 387 -2.52 25.53 32.13
CA LEU A 387 -3.12 25.22 30.83
C LEU A 387 -2.54 23.94 30.22
N ALA A 388 -1.23 23.71 30.41
CA ALA A 388 -0.60 22.46 30.00
C ALA A 388 -1.21 21.26 30.73
N ALA A 389 -1.40 21.36 32.05
CA ALA A 389 -2.03 20.31 32.84
C ALA A 389 -3.51 20.10 32.47
N GLU A 390 -4.22 21.17 32.09
CA GLU A 390 -5.59 21.06 31.56
C GLU A 390 -5.64 20.31 30.22
N ALA A 391 -4.76 20.67 29.29
CA ALA A 391 -4.64 20.00 28.00
C ALA A 391 -4.22 18.53 28.15
N GLN A 392 -3.30 18.21 29.07
CA GLN A 392 -2.93 16.83 29.39
C GLN A 392 -4.11 16.01 29.92
N ARG A 393 -4.92 16.58 30.84
CA ARG A 393 -6.15 15.91 31.30
C ARG A 393 -7.17 15.72 30.19
N ALA A 394 -7.27 16.67 29.25
CA ALA A 394 -8.16 16.55 28.11
C ALA A 394 -7.67 15.48 27.12
N PHE A 395 -6.36 15.45 26.85
CA PHE A 395 -5.70 14.41 26.08
C PHE A 395 -5.99 13.02 26.64
N GLU A 396 -5.77 12.77 27.93
CA GLU A 396 -6.02 11.45 28.51
C GLU A 396 -7.48 11.01 28.40
N ARG A 397 -8.43 11.94 28.55
CA ARG A 397 -9.86 11.64 28.38
C ARG A 397 -10.19 11.20 26.96
N VAL A 398 -9.66 11.90 25.95
CA VAL A 398 -9.95 11.59 24.53
C VAL A 398 -9.12 10.41 24.04
N ALA A 399 -7.87 10.28 24.46
CA ALA A 399 -7.02 9.15 24.12
C ALA A 399 -7.61 7.81 24.59
N ALA A 400 -8.38 7.82 25.69
CA ALA A 400 -9.11 6.66 26.19
C ALA A 400 -10.33 6.28 25.32
N THR A 401 -10.82 7.15 24.44
CA THR A 401 -11.93 6.85 23.53
C THR A 401 -11.48 6.38 22.15
N VAL A 402 -10.18 6.44 21.85
CA VAL A 402 -9.64 6.00 20.55
C VAL A 402 -9.71 4.47 20.46
N PRO A 403 -10.43 3.88 19.48
CA PRO A 403 -10.52 2.44 19.34
C PRO A 403 -9.16 1.78 19.02
N ASP A 404 -8.96 0.54 19.46
CA ASP A 404 -7.79 -0.29 19.11
C ASP A 404 -7.71 -0.59 17.59
N THR A 405 -8.83 -0.43 16.88
CA THR A 405 -8.94 -0.61 15.44
C THR A 405 -8.31 0.54 14.65
N ARG A 406 -8.18 1.74 15.24
CA ARG A 406 -7.58 2.90 14.58
C ARG A 406 -6.10 2.67 14.34
N ARG A 407 -5.65 2.84 13.09
CA ARG A 407 -4.27 2.61 12.69
C ARG A 407 -3.68 3.82 11.97
N LEU A 408 -2.36 3.87 12.00
CA LEU A 408 -1.55 4.62 11.06
C LEU A 408 -0.61 3.60 10.44
N HIS A 409 -0.92 3.20 9.20
CA HIS A 409 -0.25 2.10 8.54
C HIS A 409 -0.27 0.80 9.38
N THR A 410 0.89 0.26 9.78
CA THR A 410 1.02 -1.00 10.53
C THR A 410 0.87 -0.85 12.04
N VAL A 411 0.95 0.37 12.59
CA VAL A 411 0.87 0.63 14.03
C VAL A 411 -0.53 1.07 14.45
N THR A 412 -0.92 0.75 15.68
CA THR A 412 -2.20 1.22 16.23
C THR A 412 -2.06 2.65 16.74
N CYS A 413 -3.13 3.43 16.65
CA CYS A 413 -3.17 4.76 17.23
C CYS A 413 -2.96 4.73 18.74
N GLN A 414 -3.40 3.67 19.43
CA GLN A 414 -3.12 3.47 20.87
C GLN A 414 -1.61 3.38 21.18
N GLN A 415 -0.82 2.71 20.34
CA GLN A 415 0.64 2.69 20.50
C GLN A 415 1.25 4.08 20.32
N ILE A 416 0.78 4.84 19.33
CA ILE A 416 1.22 6.22 19.09
C ILE A 416 0.88 7.11 20.29
N LEU A 417 -0.35 7.01 20.80
CA LEU A 417 -0.80 7.74 21.98
C LEU A 417 0.00 7.36 23.24
N GLY A 418 0.44 6.10 23.35
CA GLY A 418 1.39 5.68 24.38
C GLY A 418 2.69 6.47 24.35
N VAL A 419 3.27 6.72 23.17
CA VAL A 419 4.45 7.58 23.04
C VAL A 419 4.13 9.03 23.38
N ALA A 420 2.98 9.54 22.93
CA ALA A 420 2.54 10.90 23.22
C ALA A 420 2.35 11.16 24.73
N ARG A 421 1.87 10.15 25.49
CA ARG A 421 1.78 10.20 26.97
C ARG A 421 3.14 10.37 27.64
N GLU A 422 4.16 9.65 27.19
CA GLU A 422 5.51 9.77 27.76
C GLU A 422 6.18 11.11 27.43
N MET A 423 5.73 11.79 26.37
CA MET A 423 6.23 13.11 25.96
C MET A 423 5.55 14.28 26.68
N LEU A 424 4.34 14.09 27.21
CA LEU A 424 3.46 15.14 27.76
C LEU A 424 3.33 15.05 29.28
#